data_AF-A0A914S6D6-F1
#
_entry.id   AF-A0A914S6D6-F1
#
_cell.length_a   1.000
_cell.length_b   1.000
_cell.length_c   1.000
_cell.angle_alpha   90.00
_cell.angle_beta   90.00
_cell.angle_gamma   90.00
#
_symmetry.space_group_name_H-M   'P 1'
#
loop_
_entity.id
_entity.type
_entity.pdbx_description
1 polymer ?
#
loop_
_entity_poly.entity_id
_entity_poly.type
_entity_poly.pdbx_seq_one_letter_code
_entity_poly.pdbx_strand_id
1 'polypeptide(L)'
;MFPNLRVIGGQELIMNYALVIYQNTHLVEVGLPKLTTIINGGVRIMDNTQLCYSRYIDWGTMLIGPANDILIDQSKSTDSGLSFSFSYLLLLYTLVASM
;
A
#
# COMPACT_ATOMS: atom_id res chain seq x y z
N MET A 1 6.52 0.25 -14.25
CA MET A 1 7.22 1.43 -13.72
C MET A 1 6.47 2.69 -14.14
N PHE A 2 6.14 3.59 -13.20
CA PHE A 2 5.40 4.82 -13.47
C PHE A 2 6.26 6.06 -13.17
N PRO A 3 7.23 6.41 -14.03
CA PRO A 3 8.24 7.42 -13.74
C PRO A 3 7.70 8.86 -13.68
N ASN A 4 6.46 9.09 -14.12
CA ASN A 4 5.83 10.41 -14.19
C ASN A 4 4.56 10.51 -13.32
N LEU A 5 4.20 9.46 -12.57
CA LEU A 5 3.07 9.53 -11.66
C LEU A 5 3.42 10.50 -10.51
N ARG A 6 2.61 11.55 -10.36
CA ARG A 6 2.80 12.59 -9.33
C ARG A 6 1.71 12.60 -8.28
N VAL A 7 0.49 12.25 -8.67
CA VAL A 7 -0.70 12.39 -7.84
C VAL A 7 -1.51 11.10 -7.85
N ILE A 8 -1.91 10.62 -6.67
CA ILE A 8 -2.89 9.57 -6.48
C ILE A 8 -4.18 10.23 -5.96
N GLY A 9 -5.28 10.09 -6.69
CA GLY A 9 -6.55 10.75 -6.37
C GLY A 9 -7.34 10.06 -5.26
N GLY A 10 -7.31 8.72 -5.20
CA GLY A 10 -8.07 7.96 -4.21
C GLY A 10 -9.58 8.04 -4.39
N GLN A 11 -10.09 7.95 -5.63
CA GLN A 11 -11.53 7.87 -5.89
C GLN A 11 -12.16 6.63 -5.26
N GLU A 12 -11.44 5.50 -5.28
CA GLU A 12 -11.81 4.26 -4.62
C GLU A 12 -10.66 3.81 -3.71
N LEU A 13 -11.02 3.32 -2.52
CA LEU A 13 -10.07 2.93 -1.48
C LEU A 13 -10.24 1.46 -1.14
N ILE A 14 -9.13 0.78 -0.86
CA ILE A 14 -9.14 -0.57 -0.33
C ILE A 14 -8.82 -0.49 1.15
N MET A 15 -9.81 -0.75 2.01
CA MET A 15 -9.65 -0.66 3.48
C MET A 15 -9.08 0.71 3.93
N ASN A 16 -9.55 1.80 3.33
CA ASN A 16 -9.07 3.20 3.53
C ASN A 16 -7.69 3.53 2.95
N TYR A 17 -7.05 2.61 2.23
CA TYR A 17 -5.76 2.84 1.58
C TYR A 17 -5.92 3.12 0.09
N ALA A 18 -5.17 4.10 -0.41
CA ALA A 18 -5.08 4.47 -1.82
C ALA A 18 -3.89 3.82 -2.53
N LEU A 19 -2.87 3.43 -1.76
CA LEU A 19 -1.72 2.68 -2.26
C LEU A 19 -1.52 1.44 -1.39
N VAL A 20 -1.63 0.26 -1.99
CA VAL A 20 -1.41 -1.02 -1.31
C VAL A 20 -0.34 -1.82 -2.05
N ILE A 21 0.74 -2.17 -1.35
CA ILE A 21 1.81 -3.02 -1.86
C ILE A 21 1.93 -4.21 -0.93
N TYR A 22 1.48 -5.38 -1.38
CA TYR A 22 1.34 -6.57 -0.54
C TYR A 22 1.97 -7.81 -1.18
N GLN A 23 2.74 -8.57 -0.41
CA GLN A 23 3.26 -9.89 -0.79
C GLN A 23 4.08 -9.96 -2.08
N ASN A 24 4.84 -8.90 -2.40
CA ASN A 24 5.75 -8.92 -3.54
C ASN A 24 7.16 -9.31 -3.09
N THR A 25 7.50 -10.59 -3.26
CA THR A 25 8.81 -11.15 -2.83
C THR A 25 9.98 -10.71 -3.69
N HIS A 26 9.74 -10.26 -4.92
CA HIS A 26 10.77 -9.81 -5.87
C HIS A 26 10.80 -8.29 -6.07
N LEU A 27 9.92 -7.55 -5.39
CA LEU A 27 9.86 -6.11 -5.51
C LEU A 27 10.95 -5.46 -4.66
N VAL A 28 11.92 -4.82 -5.31
CA VAL A 28 13.07 -4.17 -4.65
C VAL A 28 12.77 -2.70 -4.35
N GLU A 29 11.97 -2.06 -5.20
CA GLU A 29 11.62 -0.64 -5.11
C GLU A 29 10.16 -0.39 -5.52
N VAL A 30 9.53 0.65 -4.95
CA VAL A 30 8.14 1.02 -5.26
C VAL A 30 7.99 1.59 -6.68
N GLY A 31 9.06 2.19 -7.23
CA GLY A 31 9.05 2.69 -8.60
C GLY A 31 8.20 3.94 -8.84
N LEU A 32 7.99 4.75 -7.79
CA LEU A 32 7.21 6.00 -7.81
C LEU A 32 8.08 7.22 -7.44
N PRO A 33 9.16 7.51 -8.19
CA PRO A 33 10.15 8.52 -7.81
C PRO A 33 9.63 9.96 -7.86
N LYS A 34 8.53 10.21 -8.57
CA LYS A 34 7.93 11.55 -8.72
C LYS A 34 6.61 11.70 -7.98
N LEU A 35 6.21 10.71 -7.18
CA LEU A 35 4.98 10.81 -6.40
C LEU A 35 5.17 11.90 -5.33
N THR A 36 4.29 12.88 -5.35
CA THR A 36 4.31 13.99 -4.40
C THR A 36 3.06 14.05 -3.55
N THR A 37 1.94 13.48 -4.03
CA THR A 37 0.63 13.74 -3.43
C THR A 37 -0.30 12.55 -3.52
N ILE A 38 -0.95 12.23 -2.40
CA ILE A 38 -2.08 11.33 -2.28
C ILE A 38 -3.23 12.15 -1.68
N ILE A 39 -4.27 12.37 -2.48
CA ILE A 39 -5.37 13.30 -2.17
C ILE A 39 -6.33 12.68 -1.15
N ASN A 40 -6.62 11.39 -1.29
CA ASN A 40 -7.54 10.68 -0.41
C ASN A 40 -7.04 9.26 -0.19
N GLY A 41 -7.03 8.80 1.06
CA GLY A 41 -6.61 7.46 1.45
C GLY A 41 -5.14 7.34 1.86
N GLY A 42 -4.85 6.25 2.56
CA GLY A 42 -3.55 5.95 3.15
C GLY A 42 -2.58 5.15 2.27
N VAL A 43 -1.43 4.80 2.85
CA VAL A 43 -0.42 3.91 2.25
C VAL A 43 -0.24 2.65 3.09
N ARG A 44 -0.41 1.48 2.47
CA ARG A 44 -0.18 0.17 3.10
C ARG A 44 0.91 -0.60 2.36
N ILE A 45 1.97 -0.98 3.05
CA ILE A 45 3.09 -1.76 2.53
C ILE A 45 3.38 -2.89 3.51
N MET A 46 3.08 -4.13 3.12
CA MET A 46 3.25 -5.31 3.97
C MET A 46 3.76 -6.52 3.20
N ASP A 47 4.48 -7.42 3.88
CA ASP A 47 4.95 -8.71 3.36
C ASP A 47 5.80 -8.62 2.06
N ASN A 48 6.54 -7.53 1.83
CA ASN A 48 7.42 -7.39 0.67
C ASN A 48 8.88 -7.66 1.05
N THR A 49 9.33 -8.91 0.92
CA THR A 49 10.61 -9.39 1.49
C THR A 49 11.86 -8.68 0.96
N GLN A 50 11.84 -8.18 -0.27
CA GLN A 50 12.98 -7.47 -0.89
C GLN A 50 12.81 -5.94 -0.91
N LEU A 51 11.69 -5.41 -0.42
CA LEU A 51 11.38 -3.98 -0.48
C LEU A 51 11.93 -3.26 0.76
N CYS A 52 13.17 -2.79 0.67
CA CYS A 52 13.86 -2.18 1.82
C CYS A 52 13.74 -0.64 1.88
N TYR A 53 13.49 0.02 0.74
CA TYR A 53 13.57 1.49 0.65
C TYR A 53 12.29 2.22 1.05
N SER A 54 11.15 1.54 1.03
CA SER A 54 9.83 2.13 1.35
C SER A 54 9.77 2.76 2.74
N ARG A 55 10.55 2.25 3.70
CA ARG A 55 10.63 2.77 5.08
C ARG A 55 11.37 4.10 5.23
N TYR A 56 12.19 4.48 4.26
CA TYR A 56 12.94 5.74 4.28
C TYR A 56 12.18 6.87 3.57
N ILE A 57 11.02 6.56 3.01
CA ILE A 57 10.15 7.53 2.37
C ILE A 57 9.20 8.07 3.44
N ASP A 58 9.17 9.39 3.59
CA ASP A 58 8.21 10.05 4.47
C ASP A 58 6.84 10.16 3.78
N TRP A 59 6.09 9.07 3.81
CA TRP A 59 4.75 9.00 3.20
C TRP A 59 3.80 10.02 3.80
N GLY A 60 3.96 10.40 5.07
CA GLY A 60 3.12 11.38 5.74
C GLY A 60 3.12 12.74 5.06
N THR A 61 4.26 13.15 4.50
CA THR A 61 4.37 14.42 3.76
C THR A 61 3.58 14.44 2.45
N MET A 62 3.22 13.28 1.92
CA MET A 62 2.49 13.15 0.66
C MET A 62 0.98 13.05 0.86
N LEU A 63 0.50 12.77 2.06
CA LEU A 63 -0.93 12.60 2.38
C LEU A 63 -1.55 13.97 2.67
N ILE A 64 -2.57 14.35 1.89
CA ILE A 64 -3.29 15.63 2.07
C ILE A 64 -4.73 15.41 2.55
N GLY A 65 -5.27 14.21 2.31
CA GLY A 65 -6.65 13.87 2.62
C GLY A 65 -6.94 13.61 4.11
N PRO A 66 -8.23 13.58 4.49
CA PRO A 66 -8.64 13.24 5.85
C PRO A 66 -8.31 11.80 6.24
N ALA A 67 -8.28 10.89 5.25
CA ALA A 67 -7.78 9.54 5.42
C ALA A 67 -6.27 9.52 5.14
N ASN A 68 -5.47 9.39 6.19
CA ASN A 68 -4.02 9.48 6.16
C ASN A 68 -3.31 8.30 6.84
N ASP A 69 -3.94 7.13 6.84
CA ASP A 69 -3.42 5.92 7.48
C ASP A 69 -2.11 5.46 6.79
N ILE A 70 -1.05 5.24 7.57
CA ILE A 70 0.22 4.71 7.07
C ILE A 70 0.51 3.42 7.82
N LEU A 71 0.53 2.32 7.08
CA LEU A 71 0.87 1.01 7.60
C LEU A 71 2.01 0.43 6.77
N ILE A 72 3.22 0.49 7.30
CA ILE A 72 4.42 -0.06 6.67
C ILE A 72 5.03 -1.02 7.69
N ASP A 73 5.21 -2.28 7.30
CA ASP A 73 5.75 -3.31 8.19
C ASP A 73 7.05 -2.83 8.87
N GLN A 74 6.96 -2.58 10.18
CA GLN A 74 8.11 -2.50 11.07
C GLN A 74 8.21 -3.83 11.81
N SER A 75 9.42 -4.37 11.94
CA SER A 75 9.62 -5.63 12.66
C SER A 75 9.04 -5.55 14.09
N LYS A 76 8.04 -6.40 14.36
CA LYS A 76 7.66 -6.96 15.66
C LYS A 76 7.08 -5.99 16.71
N SER A 77 5.78 -5.75 16.61
CA SER A 77 4.93 -5.53 17.79
C SER A 77 3.59 -6.21 17.55
N THR A 78 3.40 -7.30 18.29
CA THR A 78 2.15 -7.99 18.63
C THR A 78 0.88 -7.39 18.03
N ASP A 79 0.38 -8.01 16.95
CA ASP A 79 -1.07 -8.10 16.75
C ASP A 79 -1.43 -9.54 16.41
N SER A 80 -1.52 -10.33 17.47
CA SER A 80 -2.23 -11.59 17.48
C SER A 80 -3.69 -11.33 17.17
N GLY A 81 -4.10 -11.38 15.89
CA GLY A 81 -5.52 -11.23 15.56
C GLY A 81 -5.91 -11.23 14.10
N LEU A 82 -5.04 -10.84 13.17
CA LEU A 82 -5.39 -10.80 11.75
C LEU A 82 -4.35 -11.53 10.92
N SER A 83 -4.37 -12.86 11.04
CA SER A 83 -4.26 -13.65 9.81
C SER A 83 -5.41 -13.18 8.93
N PHE A 84 -5.18 -12.15 8.11
CA PHE A 84 -5.96 -11.93 6.90
C PHE A 84 -5.74 -13.20 6.11
N SER A 85 -6.57 -14.21 6.41
CA SER A 85 -6.51 -15.51 5.78
C SER A 85 -6.41 -15.25 4.30
N PHE A 86 -5.36 -15.77 3.67
CA PHE A 86 -5.14 -15.71 2.22
C PHE A 86 -6.43 -15.97 1.42
N SER A 87 -7.40 -16.68 2.00
CA SER A 87 -8.79 -16.83 1.55
C SER A 87 -9.50 -15.52 1.14
N TYR A 88 -9.46 -14.44 1.93
CA TYR A 88 -10.32 -13.27 1.67
C TYR A 88 -9.81 -12.41 0.51
N LEU A 89 -8.49 -12.26 0.38
CA LEU A 89 -7.87 -11.54 -0.72
C LEU A 89 -8.00 -12.30 -2.04
N LEU A 90 -7.86 -13.64 -2.01
CA LEU A 90 -8.05 -14.51 -3.18
C LEU A 90 -9.52 -14.48 -3.65
N LEU A 91 -10.48 -14.51 -2.72
CA LEU A 91 -11.91 -14.40 -3.03
C LEU A 91 -12.24 -13.08 -3.73
N LEU A 92 -11.72 -11.95 -3.24
CA LEU A 92 -11.93 -10.65 -3.88
C LEU A 92 -11.30 -10.57 -5.28
N TYR A 93 -10.08 -11.10 -5.47
CA TYR A 93 -9.45 -11.17 -6.79
C TYR A 93 -10.25 -12.04 -7.77
N THR A 94 -10.73 -13.22 -7.33
CA THR A 94 -11.57 -14.09 -8.18
C THR A 94 -12.92 -13.45 -8.52
N LEU A 95 -13.55 -12.73 -7.58
CA LEU A 95 -14.82 -12.05 -7.83
C LEU A 95 -14.65 -10.89 -8.83
N VAL A 96 -13.59 -10.10 -8.70
CA VAL A 96 -13.32 -8.98 -9.61
C VAL A 96 -12.93 -9.46 -11.00
N ALA A 97 -12.22 -10.58 -11.13
CA ALA A 97 -11.86 -11.16 -12.44
C ALA A 97 -13.04 -11.82 -13.18
N SER A 98 -14.20 -11.98 -12.53
CA SER A 98 -15.38 -12.67 -13.07
C SER A 98 -16.52 -11.73 -13.49
N MET A 99 -16.30 -10.41 -13.50
CA MET A 99 -17.29 -9.39 -13.90
C MET A 99 -16.88 -8.65 -15.17
#